data_AF-A0A7V9L8G7-F1
#
_entry.id   AF-A0A7V9L8G7-F1
#
_cell.length_a   1.000
_cell.length_b   1.000
_cell.length_c   1.000
_cell.angle_alpha   90.00
_cell.angle_beta   90.00
_cell.angle_gamma   90.00
#
_symmetry.space_group_name_H-M   'P 1'
#
loop_
_entity.id
_entity.type
_entity.pdbx_description
1 polymer ?
#
loop_
_entity_poly.entity_id
_entity_poly.type
_entity_poly.pdbx_seq_one_letter_code
_entity_poly.pdbx_strand_id
1 'polypeptide(L)'
;MSTVAVSPLRRLGFVVGGIVVVWIALLLVLGSIFGARKAQAIADRLGETLQATATLDDHDLALVRGRLRLDHLRVARNDLTGKLTLDVGKVRCELAPLGIALFDGSCRELAISDLRLELSTFALFKLKKPTRPPIRAHAVTIENATMIFSPAAVEPSLGRITLTIDRATAGATTMKTPLSWIFHLRTLNATLELPVGKIKIDYANGMLTAAGGLFGVTPVTLPFQIPVANLADDPKAELQRLAKIGKQLAEDLVEQKARDWLRSKR
;
A
#
# COMPACT_ATOMS: atom_id res chain seq x y z
N MET A 1 -47.43 55.00 17.64
CA MET A 1 -46.20 54.19 17.57
C MET A 1 -46.46 52.88 18.29
N SER A 2 -46.81 51.83 17.56
CA SER A 2 -47.18 50.54 18.12
C SER A 2 -45.93 49.68 18.34
N THR A 3 -45.59 49.41 19.58
CA THR A 3 -44.53 48.48 19.97
C THR A 3 -45.02 47.05 19.79
N VAL A 4 -44.52 46.37 18.75
CA VAL A 4 -44.83 44.95 18.50
C VAL A 4 -44.14 44.10 19.58
N ALA A 5 -44.92 43.58 20.52
CA ALA A 5 -44.45 42.67 21.56
C ALA A 5 -44.07 41.31 20.95
N VAL A 6 -42.77 41.07 20.79
CA VAL A 6 -42.24 39.79 20.31
C VAL A 6 -42.37 38.75 21.43
N SER A 7 -43.11 37.66 21.19
CA SER A 7 -43.35 36.62 22.18
C SER A 7 -42.04 35.97 22.67
N PRO A 8 -41.91 35.65 23.97
CA PRO A 8 -40.68 35.10 24.56
C PRO A 8 -40.25 33.77 23.93
N LEU A 9 -41.21 32.99 23.41
CA LEU A 9 -40.97 31.76 22.65
C LEU A 9 -40.18 31.98 21.35
N ARG A 10 -40.44 33.09 20.65
CA ARG A 10 -39.70 33.43 19.41
C ARG A 10 -38.24 33.77 19.72
N ARG A 11 -37.99 34.50 20.81
CA ARG A 11 -36.62 34.83 21.28
C ARG A 11 -35.85 33.58 21.69
N LEU A 12 -36.49 32.63 22.38
CA LEU A 12 -35.85 31.37 22.76
C LEU A 12 -35.45 30.54 21.54
N GLY A 13 -36.31 30.48 20.52
CA GLY A 13 -36.01 29.78 19.26
C GLY A 13 -34.80 30.36 18.52
N PHE A 14 -34.66 31.69 18.49
CA PHE A 14 -33.48 32.34 17.89
C PHE A 14 -32.19 32.07 18.68
N VAL A 15 -32.27 32.03 20.02
CA VAL A 15 -31.10 31.73 20.87
C VAL A 15 -30.65 30.28 20.68
N VAL A 16 -31.57 29.32 20.69
CA VAL A 16 -31.25 27.90 20.47
C VAL A 16 -30.73 27.67 19.05
N GLY A 17 -31.37 28.27 18.03
CA GLY A 17 -30.90 28.19 16.65
C GLY A 17 -29.49 28.78 16.48
N GLY A 18 -29.21 29.92 17.10
CA GLY A 18 -27.88 30.54 17.11
C GLY A 18 -26.82 29.64 17.75
N ILE A 19 -27.13 29.01 18.88
CA ILE A 19 -26.21 28.08 19.56
C ILE A 19 -25.89 26.87 18.68
N VAL A 20 -26.89 26.29 18.01
CA VAL A 20 -26.67 25.14 17.11
C VAL A 20 -25.79 25.52 15.92
N VAL A 21 -26.03 26.69 15.30
CA VAL A 21 -25.21 27.16 14.18
C VAL A 21 -23.77 27.43 14.62
N VAL A 22 -23.57 28.08 15.77
CA VAL A 22 -22.23 28.31 16.34
C VAL A 22 -21.53 26.99 16.65
N TRP A 23 -22.25 26.01 17.21
CA TRP A 23 -21.70 24.70 17.50
C TRP A 23 -21.30 23.93 16.23
N ILE A 24 -22.14 23.95 15.18
CA ILE A 24 -21.81 23.35 13.88
C ILE A 24 -20.59 24.05 13.27
N ALA A 25 -20.55 25.38 13.28
CA ALA A 25 -19.42 26.15 12.77
C ALA A 25 -18.13 25.83 13.55
N LEU A 26 -18.20 25.72 14.87
CA LEU A 26 -17.08 25.32 15.72
C LEU A 26 -16.60 23.90 15.38
N LEU A 27 -17.51 22.94 15.18
CA LEU A 27 -17.16 21.58 14.76
C LEU A 27 -16.51 21.55 13.36
N LEU A 28 -16.98 22.38 12.42
CA LEU A 28 -16.38 22.48 11.09
C LEU A 28 -14.96 23.04 11.17
N VAL A 29 -14.73 24.08 11.98
CA VAL A 29 -13.40 24.68 12.18
C VAL A 29 -12.45 23.75 12.95
N LEU A 30 -12.93 23.10 14.02
CA LEU A 30 -12.14 22.09 14.72
C LEU A 30 -11.81 20.92 13.78
N GLY A 31 -12.79 20.45 12.99
CA GLY A 31 -12.61 19.40 12.00
C GLY A 31 -11.52 19.72 10.98
N SER A 32 -11.47 20.95 10.46
CA SER A 32 -10.45 21.36 9.49
C SER A 32 -9.05 21.47 10.11
N ILE A 33 -8.94 22.06 11.31
CA ILE A 33 -7.65 22.23 12.01
C ILE A 33 -7.08 20.87 12.46
N PHE A 34 -7.91 20.01 13.04
CA PHE A 34 -7.50 18.68 13.46
C PHE A 34 -7.28 17.73 12.27
N GLY A 35 -8.03 17.90 11.17
CA GLY A 35 -7.88 17.15 9.93
C GLY A 35 -6.49 17.36 9.31
N ALA A 36 -6.10 18.61 9.08
CA ALA A 36 -4.82 18.95 8.47
C ALA A 36 -3.61 18.46 9.28
N ARG A 37 -3.63 18.65 10.61
CA ARG A 37 -2.54 18.15 11.49
C ARG A 37 -2.45 16.63 11.51
N LYS A 38 -3.59 15.91 11.41
CA LYS A 38 -3.61 14.45 11.40
C LYS A 38 -3.18 13.88 10.05
N ALA A 39 -3.58 14.51 8.95
CA ALA A 39 -3.10 14.16 7.61
C ALA A 39 -1.58 14.29 7.54
N GLN A 40 -1.02 15.38 8.07
CA GLN A 40 0.42 15.55 8.19
C GLN A 40 1.06 14.46 9.05
N ALA A 41 0.50 14.14 10.22
CA ALA A 41 1.03 13.07 11.07
C ALA A 41 1.00 11.67 10.41
N ILE A 42 0.02 11.41 9.54
CA ILE A 42 -0.08 10.19 8.72
C ILE A 42 0.97 10.20 7.62
N ALA A 43 1.11 11.31 6.90
CA ALA A 43 2.16 11.50 5.90
C ALA A 43 3.55 11.34 6.54
N ASP A 44 3.79 11.94 7.71
CA ASP A 44 5.04 11.80 8.47
C ASP A 44 5.27 10.34 8.90
N ARG A 45 4.23 9.61 9.32
CA ARG A 45 4.36 8.17 9.67
C ARG A 45 4.70 7.33 8.45
N LEU A 46 4.06 7.61 7.30
CA LEU A 46 4.35 6.92 6.04
C LEU A 46 5.76 7.26 5.55
N GLY A 47 6.15 8.53 5.63
CA GLY A 47 7.49 9.02 5.34
C GLY A 47 8.55 8.38 6.25
N GLU A 48 8.28 8.24 7.55
CA GLU A 48 9.16 7.55 8.50
C GLU A 48 9.30 6.06 8.16
N THR A 49 8.18 5.39 7.85
CA THR A 49 8.18 3.97 7.47
C THR A 49 8.96 3.72 6.18
N LEU A 50 8.88 4.66 5.24
CA LEU A 50 9.55 4.61 3.93
C LEU A 50 10.93 5.30 3.93
N GLN A 51 11.34 5.92 5.04
CA GLN A 51 12.52 6.77 5.17
C GLN A 51 12.65 7.81 4.06
N ALA A 52 11.54 8.48 3.77
CA ALA A 52 11.38 9.35 2.62
C ALA A 52 10.48 10.54 2.96
N THR A 53 10.56 11.60 2.15
CA THR A 53 9.71 12.77 2.32
C THR A 53 8.35 12.48 1.70
N ALA A 54 7.29 12.55 2.50
CA ALA A 54 5.91 12.35 2.05
C ALA A 54 5.22 13.70 1.84
N THR A 55 4.58 13.86 0.69
CA THR A 55 3.70 14.99 0.36
C THR A 55 2.31 14.44 0.03
N LEU A 56 1.28 15.16 0.43
CA LEU A 56 -0.12 14.78 0.26
C LEU A 56 -0.86 15.96 -0.36
N ASP A 57 -1.50 15.74 -1.51
CA ASP A 57 -2.19 16.81 -2.24
C ASP A 57 -3.63 17.00 -1.73
N ASP A 58 -4.35 15.91 -1.41
CA ASP A 58 -5.73 15.97 -0.90
C ASP A 58 -6.02 14.86 0.14
N HIS A 59 -6.90 15.15 1.10
CA HIS A 59 -7.28 14.22 2.17
C HIS A 59 -8.73 14.37 2.61
N ASP A 60 -9.44 13.25 2.69
CA ASP A 60 -10.77 13.17 3.29
C ASP A 60 -10.74 12.29 4.54
N LEU A 61 -11.02 12.92 5.69
CA LEU A 61 -11.01 12.31 7.02
C LEU A 61 -12.44 12.27 7.57
N ALA A 62 -13.19 11.24 7.19
CA ALA A 62 -14.51 10.96 7.74
C ALA A 62 -14.39 10.20 9.07
N LEU A 63 -13.91 10.89 10.11
CA LEU A 63 -13.68 10.33 11.46
C LEU A 63 -14.93 9.66 12.05
N VAL A 64 -16.10 10.27 11.88
CA VAL A 64 -17.38 9.74 12.37
C VAL A 64 -17.76 8.42 11.68
N ARG A 65 -17.33 8.23 10.42
CA ARG A 65 -17.62 7.03 9.63
C ARG A 65 -16.51 5.99 9.67
N GLY A 66 -15.41 6.26 10.41
CA GLY A 66 -14.26 5.35 10.50
C GLY A 66 -13.59 5.12 9.15
N ARG A 67 -13.51 6.13 8.28
CA ARG A 67 -12.84 6.00 6.98
C ARG A 67 -11.76 7.06 6.82
N LEU A 68 -10.59 6.61 6.41
CA LEU A 68 -9.48 7.44 5.96
C LEU A 68 -9.35 7.25 4.45
N ARG A 69 -9.35 8.36 3.71
CA ARG A 69 -9.00 8.38 2.31
C ARG A 69 -7.90 9.40 2.08
N LEU A 70 -6.82 8.95 1.47
CA LEU A 70 -5.70 9.76 1.02
C LEU A 70 -5.70 9.68 -0.50
N ASP A 71 -5.71 10.82 -1.17
CA ASP A 71 -5.58 10.90 -2.63
C ASP A 71 -4.21 11.54 -2.95
N HIS A 72 -3.53 11.00 -3.97
CA HIS A 72 -2.22 11.47 -4.46
C HIS A 72 -1.12 11.56 -3.38
N LEU A 73 -0.88 10.44 -2.70
CA LEU A 73 0.26 10.34 -1.78
C LEU A 73 1.54 10.17 -2.60
N ARG A 74 2.46 11.14 -2.49
CA ARG A 74 3.79 11.04 -3.07
C ARG A 74 4.84 10.93 -1.99
N VAL A 75 5.74 9.98 -2.14
CA VAL A 75 6.86 9.76 -1.25
C VAL A 75 8.12 9.63 -2.09
N ALA A 76 9.07 10.52 -1.88
CA ALA A 76 10.31 10.54 -2.63
C ALA A 76 11.52 10.54 -1.69
N ARG A 77 12.52 9.74 -2.04
CA ARG A 77 13.84 9.77 -1.44
C ARG A 77 14.85 9.72 -2.57
N ASN A 78 15.67 10.78 -2.63
CA ASN A 78 16.82 10.87 -3.51
C ASN A 78 18.04 11.06 -2.60
N ASP A 79 18.87 10.03 -2.46
CA ASP A 79 20.12 10.13 -1.72
C ASP A 79 21.28 9.47 -2.49
N LEU A 80 22.49 9.56 -1.93
CA LEU A 80 23.68 8.96 -2.52
C LEU A 80 23.59 7.43 -2.70
N THR A 81 22.57 6.80 -2.12
CA THR A 81 22.38 5.35 -2.10
C THR A 81 21.30 4.88 -3.06
N GLY A 82 20.56 5.79 -3.69
CA GLY A 82 19.60 5.47 -4.73
C GLY A 82 18.41 6.42 -4.83
N LYS A 83 17.54 6.08 -5.76
CA LYS A 83 16.23 6.73 -5.98
C LYS A 83 15.14 5.78 -5.52
N LEU A 84 14.24 6.31 -4.70
CA LEU A 84 12.96 5.71 -4.34
C LEU A 84 11.89 6.75 -4.65
N THR A 85 10.97 6.42 -5.55
CA THR A 85 9.78 7.23 -5.80
C THR A 85 8.56 6.33 -5.65
N LEU A 86 7.67 6.72 -4.76
CA LEU A 86 6.38 6.10 -4.54
C LEU A 86 5.33 7.16 -4.82
N ASP A 87 4.45 6.91 -5.77
CA ASP A 87 3.26 7.71 -6.04
C ASP A 87 2.06 6.77 -5.85
N VAL A 88 1.08 7.17 -5.07
CA VAL A 88 -0.12 6.38 -4.82
C VAL A 88 -1.32 7.25 -5.12
N GLY A 89 -2.07 6.88 -6.16
CA GLY A 89 -3.27 7.62 -6.54
C GLY A 89 -4.30 7.63 -5.42
N LYS A 90 -4.59 6.48 -4.80
CA LYS A 90 -5.56 6.38 -3.71
C LYS A 90 -5.14 5.37 -2.63
N VAL A 91 -5.26 5.78 -1.37
CA VAL A 91 -5.18 4.88 -0.21
C VAL A 91 -6.46 5.01 0.59
N ARG A 92 -7.17 3.90 0.75
CA ARG A 92 -8.34 3.81 1.62
C ARG A 92 -8.04 2.88 2.78
N CYS A 93 -8.25 3.38 3.99
CA CYS A 93 -8.20 2.58 5.21
C CYS A 93 -9.54 2.67 5.93
N GLU A 94 -10.16 1.51 6.18
CA GLU A 94 -11.32 1.41 7.07
C GLU A 94 -10.83 1.22 8.51
N LEU A 95 -11.20 2.14 9.38
CA LEU A 95 -10.82 2.20 10.79
C LEU A 95 -11.90 1.59 11.66
N ALA A 96 -11.53 1.15 12.87
CA ALA A 96 -12.52 0.75 13.85
C ALA A 96 -13.37 1.96 14.30
N PRO A 97 -14.68 1.79 14.55
CA PRO A 97 -15.61 2.88 14.90
C PRO A 97 -15.40 3.49 16.30
N LEU A 98 -14.43 2.98 17.08
CA LEU A 98 -14.17 3.47 18.42
C LEU A 98 -13.18 4.64 18.33
N GLY A 99 -13.72 5.85 18.57
CA GLY A 99 -13.11 7.17 18.82
C GLY A 99 -11.62 7.42 18.51
N ILE A 100 -11.37 8.64 18.02
CA ILE A 100 -10.12 9.44 17.85
C ILE A 100 -8.82 9.04 18.59
N ALA A 101 -8.85 8.24 19.65
CA ALA A 101 -7.70 7.67 20.36
C ALA A 101 -7.11 6.38 19.73
N LEU A 102 -7.86 5.67 18.87
CA LEU A 102 -7.46 4.34 18.35
C LEU A 102 -6.87 4.34 16.93
N PHE A 103 -6.41 5.49 16.44
CA PHE A 103 -5.66 5.56 15.17
C PHE A 103 -4.26 4.91 15.26
N ASP A 104 -3.99 4.11 16.29
CA ASP A 104 -2.63 3.77 16.70
C ASP A 104 -2.00 2.62 15.90
N GLY A 105 -2.74 1.98 14.99
CA GLY A 105 -2.11 1.15 13.96
C GLY A 105 -2.88 -0.07 13.51
N SER A 106 -4.21 -0.01 13.38
CA SER A 106 -4.97 -1.09 12.75
C SER A 106 -5.97 -0.57 11.72
N CYS A 107 -5.82 -0.99 10.47
CA CYS A 107 -6.81 -0.88 9.40
C CYS A 107 -7.56 -2.21 9.28
N ARG A 108 -8.90 -2.17 9.26
CA ARG A 108 -9.71 -3.34 8.92
C ARG A 108 -9.48 -3.76 7.48
N GLU A 109 -9.56 -2.79 6.58
CA GLU A 109 -9.29 -2.99 5.17
C GLU A 109 -8.37 -1.88 4.69
N LEU A 110 -7.26 -2.27 4.08
CA LEU A 110 -6.31 -1.36 3.42
C LEU A 110 -6.40 -1.61 1.91
N ALA A 111 -7.02 -0.68 1.19
CA ALA A 111 -7.09 -0.70 -0.25
C ALA A 111 -6.13 0.36 -0.83
N ILE A 112 -5.26 -0.06 -1.73
CA ILE A 112 -4.28 0.77 -2.42
C ILE A 112 -4.58 0.68 -3.91
N SER A 113 -4.80 1.82 -4.56
CA SER A 113 -5.07 1.90 -5.99
C SER A 113 -4.10 2.85 -6.68
N ASP A 114 -3.75 2.52 -7.92
CA ASP A 114 -2.92 3.34 -8.80
C ASP A 114 -1.54 3.63 -8.18
N LEU A 115 -0.92 2.57 -7.65
CA LEU A 115 0.40 2.60 -7.01
C LEU A 115 1.50 2.59 -8.07
N ARG A 116 2.40 3.55 -8.05
CA ARG A 116 3.63 3.55 -8.83
C ARG A 116 4.84 3.61 -7.91
N LEU A 117 5.62 2.54 -7.90
CA LEU A 117 6.83 2.44 -7.10
C LEU A 117 8.04 2.26 -8.02
N GLU A 118 9.01 3.15 -7.93
CA GLU A 118 10.27 3.09 -8.67
C GLU A 118 11.40 2.98 -7.66
N LEU A 119 12.18 1.90 -7.74
CA LEU A 119 13.29 1.65 -6.82
C LEU A 119 14.57 1.29 -7.56
N SER A 120 15.67 1.89 -7.13
CA SER A 120 17.01 1.34 -7.37
C SER A 120 17.38 0.32 -6.27
N THR A 121 18.01 -0.80 -6.63
CA THR A 121 18.24 -1.97 -5.75
C THR A 121 18.88 -1.65 -4.41
N PHE A 122 19.77 -0.66 -4.33
CA PHE A 122 20.50 -0.33 -3.09
C PHE A 122 19.64 0.36 -2.03
N ALA A 123 18.55 1.04 -2.42
CA ALA A 123 17.71 1.81 -1.51
C ALA A 123 16.92 0.90 -0.54
N LEU A 124 16.54 -0.30 -0.99
CA LEU A 124 15.76 -1.25 -0.19
C LEU A 124 16.52 -1.85 1.00
N PHE A 125 17.86 -1.97 0.91
CA PHE A 125 18.65 -2.63 1.94
C PHE A 125 19.09 -1.72 3.09
N LYS A 126 18.80 -0.42 3.01
CA LYS A 126 19.13 0.59 4.03
C LYS A 126 17.90 1.08 4.79
N LEU A 127 16.97 0.19 5.10
CA LEU A 127 15.83 0.49 5.96
C LEU A 127 16.27 0.44 7.43
N LYS A 128 16.29 1.61 8.09
CA LYS A 128 16.25 1.72 9.55
C LYS A 128 14.93 1.17 10.11
N LYS A 129 14.97 0.69 11.36
CA LYS A 129 13.75 0.32 12.09
C LYS A 129 12.90 1.59 12.32
N PRO A 130 11.59 1.56 12.02
CA PRO A 130 10.73 2.70 12.34
C PRO A 130 10.66 2.92 13.85
N THR A 131 10.60 4.18 14.28
CA THR A 131 10.44 4.53 15.72
C THR A 131 9.01 4.24 16.17
N ARG A 132 8.05 4.41 15.27
CA ARG A 132 6.63 4.14 15.50
C ARG A 132 6.27 2.67 15.23
N PRO A 133 5.26 2.12 15.92
CA PRO A 133 4.80 0.76 15.66
C PRO A 133 4.29 0.62 14.21
N PRO A 134 4.49 -0.55 13.56
CA PRO A 134 4.01 -0.77 12.19
C PRO A 134 2.48 -0.79 12.10
N ILE A 135 1.95 -0.52 10.91
CA ILE A 135 0.49 -0.56 10.64
C ILE A 135 0.06 -2.02 10.48
N ARG A 136 -1.00 -2.42 11.19
CA ARG A 136 -1.68 -3.70 11.01
C ARG A 136 -2.83 -3.52 10.02
N ALA A 137 -3.00 -4.46 9.10
CA ALA A 137 -4.13 -4.52 8.20
C ALA A 137 -4.79 -5.90 8.31
N HIS A 138 -6.11 -6.00 8.46
CA HIS A 138 -6.78 -7.30 8.49
C HIS A 138 -7.01 -7.88 7.08
N ALA A 139 -7.10 -7.00 6.08
CA ALA A 139 -7.10 -7.34 4.68
C ALA A 139 -6.37 -6.24 3.90
N VAL A 140 -5.61 -6.64 2.88
CA VAL A 140 -4.95 -5.71 1.96
C VAL A 140 -5.39 -6.02 0.54
N THR A 141 -5.81 -4.99 -0.19
CA THR A 141 -6.13 -5.07 -1.62
C THR A 141 -5.26 -4.06 -2.36
N ILE A 142 -4.59 -4.49 -3.42
CA ILE A 142 -3.78 -3.64 -4.29
C ILE A 142 -4.34 -3.75 -5.70
N GLU A 143 -4.65 -2.62 -6.32
CA GLU A 143 -5.20 -2.54 -7.68
C GLU A 143 -4.37 -1.56 -8.52
N ASN A 144 -4.16 -1.91 -9.79
CA ASN A 144 -3.43 -1.08 -10.77
C ASN A 144 -2.06 -0.60 -10.24
N ALA A 145 -1.27 -1.49 -9.66
CA ALA A 145 0.06 -1.14 -9.18
C ALA A 145 1.13 -1.39 -10.25
N THR A 146 2.16 -0.56 -10.29
CA THR A 146 3.33 -0.70 -11.15
C THR A 146 4.57 -0.52 -10.31
N MET A 147 5.43 -1.54 -10.28
CA MET A 147 6.72 -1.51 -9.59
C MET A 147 7.83 -1.60 -10.63
N ILE A 148 8.72 -0.61 -10.66
CA ILE A 148 9.84 -0.52 -11.59
C ILE A 148 11.12 -0.71 -10.78
N PHE A 149 11.90 -1.71 -11.15
CA PHE A 149 13.19 -2.02 -10.54
C PHE A 149 14.30 -1.76 -11.56
N SER A 150 15.28 -0.96 -11.17
CA SER A 150 16.48 -0.67 -11.97
C SER A 150 17.73 -1.16 -11.24
N PRO A 151 18.27 -2.33 -11.61
CA PRO A 151 19.36 -2.97 -10.87
C PRO A 151 20.74 -2.33 -11.08
N ALA A 152 20.97 -1.67 -12.23
CA ALA A 152 22.22 -0.99 -12.51
C ALA A 152 22.10 0.52 -12.25
N ALA A 153 22.99 1.06 -11.42
CA ALA A 153 23.10 2.50 -11.18
C ALA A 153 23.73 3.27 -12.37
N VAL A 154 24.40 2.55 -13.29
CA VAL A 154 25.24 3.14 -14.35
C VAL A 154 24.54 3.18 -15.71
N GLU A 155 23.62 2.26 -16.00
CA GLU A 155 22.84 2.24 -17.25
C GLU A 155 21.39 1.79 -16.96
N PRO A 156 20.43 2.73 -16.77
CA PRO A 156 19.06 2.42 -16.33
C PRO A 156 18.26 1.54 -17.30
N SER A 157 18.69 1.46 -18.57
CA SER A 157 18.05 0.69 -19.63
C SER A 157 18.43 -0.79 -19.62
N LEU A 158 19.63 -1.13 -19.12
CA LEU A 158 20.12 -2.50 -19.03
C LEU A 158 19.58 -3.16 -17.75
N GLY A 159 18.48 -3.90 -17.89
CA GLY A 159 17.92 -4.71 -16.82
C GLY A 159 16.76 -4.09 -16.06
N ARG A 160 16.07 -3.09 -16.63
CA ARG A 160 14.79 -2.62 -16.07
C ARG A 160 13.78 -3.76 -16.01
N ILE A 161 13.24 -4.00 -14.82
CA ILE A 161 12.18 -4.97 -14.58
C ILE A 161 10.94 -4.17 -14.18
N THR A 162 9.83 -4.38 -14.89
CA THR A 162 8.56 -3.73 -14.55
C THR A 162 7.55 -4.79 -14.14
N LEU A 163 7.07 -4.74 -12.90
CA LEU A 163 6.00 -5.61 -12.40
C LEU A 163 4.71 -4.79 -12.29
N THR A 164 3.76 -5.07 -13.17
CA THR A 164 2.42 -4.49 -13.13
C THR A 164 1.51 -5.47 -12.40
N ILE A 165 0.84 -5.04 -11.34
CA ILE A 165 -0.16 -5.82 -10.60
C ILE A 165 -1.52 -5.24 -10.96
N ASP A 166 -2.32 -6.01 -11.69
CA ASP A 166 -3.70 -5.64 -11.98
C ASP A 166 -4.52 -5.73 -10.70
N ARG A 167 -4.36 -6.82 -9.95
CA ARG A 167 -4.98 -7.01 -8.64
C ARG A 167 -4.20 -7.97 -7.75
N ALA A 168 -4.05 -7.62 -6.48
CA ALA A 168 -3.58 -8.53 -5.43
C ALA A 168 -4.48 -8.44 -4.20
N THR A 169 -4.70 -9.57 -3.52
CA THR A 169 -5.38 -9.62 -2.22
C THR A 169 -4.53 -10.38 -1.22
N ALA A 170 -4.41 -9.84 -0.01
CA ALA A 170 -3.72 -10.46 1.10
C ALA A 170 -4.58 -10.45 2.37
N GLY A 171 -4.35 -11.45 3.22
CA GLY A 171 -5.00 -11.54 4.53
C GLY A 171 -4.41 -10.58 5.56
N ALA A 172 -4.63 -10.92 6.83
CA ALA A 172 -4.16 -10.09 7.94
C ALA A 172 -2.63 -10.05 7.96
N THR A 173 -2.06 -8.85 7.97
CA THR A 173 -0.61 -8.61 7.95
C THR A 173 -0.23 -7.41 8.81
N THR A 174 1.03 -7.34 9.20
CA THR A 174 1.64 -6.17 9.83
C THR A 174 2.68 -5.60 8.88
N MET A 175 2.45 -4.39 8.39
CA MET A 175 3.24 -3.69 7.39
C MET A 175 4.55 -3.15 8.00
N LYS A 176 5.54 -4.04 8.17
CA LYS A 176 6.90 -3.68 8.59
C LYS A 176 7.69 -3.06 7.43
N THR A 177 7.38 -3.51 6.22
CA THR A 177 7.85 -2.97 4.95
C THR A 177 6.65 -2.78 4.01
N PRO A 178 6.83 -2.05 2.90
CA PRO A 178 5.81 -1.97 1.86
C PRO A 178 5.46 -3.32 1.20
N LEU A 179 6.26 -4.37 1.43
CA LEU A 179 6.11 -5.70 0.83
C LEU A 179 5.62 -6.77 1.83
N SER A 180 5.33 -6.42 3.08
CA SER A 180 4.90 -7.39 4.11
C SER A 180 3.60 -8.12 3.77
N TRP A 181 2.76 -7.54 2.90
CA TRP A 181 1.53 -8.18 2.42
C TRP A 181 1.79 -9.44 1.60
N ILE A 182 2.96 -9.58 0.97
CA ILE A 182 3.31 -10.74 0.14
C ILE A 182 3.25 -12.04 0.97
N PHE A 183 3.68 -11.99 2.23
CA PHE A 183 3.67 -13.17 3.11
C PHE A 183 2.28 -13.68 3.48
N HIS A 184 1.25 -12.90 3.21
CA HIS A 184 -0.16 -13.23 3.46
C HIS A 184 -0.98 -13.17 2.18
N LEU A 185 -0.32 -13.22 1.02
CA LEU A 185 -0.94 -13.17 -0.30
C LEU A 185 -1.90 -14.35 -0.49
N ARG A 186 -3.11 -14.05 -0.95
CA ARG A 186 -4.16 -15.01 -1.27
C ARG A 186 -4.34 -15.15 -2.77
N THR A 187 -4.40 -14.00 -3.45
CA THR A 187 -4.49 -13.93 -4.90
C THR A 187 -3.57 -12.86 -5.45
N LEU A 188 -3.01 -13.11 -6.63
CA LEU A 188 -2.23 -12.16 -7.42
C LEU A 188 -2.55 -12.36 -8.89
N ASN A 189 -2.80 -11.26 -9.60
CA ASN A 189 -2.80 -11.19 -11.04
C ASN A 189 -1.86 -10.06 -11.43
N ALA A 190 -0.79 -10.42 -12.15
CA ALA A 190 0.28 -9.50 -12.46
C ALA A 190 0.95 -9.83 -13.80
N THR A 191 1.65 -8.84 -14.36
CA THR A 191 2.49 -8.97 -15.54
C THR A 191 3.90 -8.48 -15.20
N LEU A 192 4.87 -9.35 -15.37
CA LEU A 192 6.29 -9.06 -15.24
C LEU A 192 6.90 -8.83 -16.62
N GLU A 193 7.39 -7.61 -16.85
CA GLU A 193 8.14 -7.25 -18.06
C GLU A 193 9.64 -7.33 -17.75
N LEU A 194 10.30 -8.25 -18.44
CA LEU A 194 11.74 -8.42 -18.45
C LEU A 194 12.31 -7.92 -19.79
N PRO A 195 13.62 -7.65 -19.89
CA PRO A 195 14.25 -7.31 -21.18
C PRO A 195 14.01 -8.35 -22.29
N VAL A 196 13.79 -9.61 -21.90
CA VAL A 196 13.60 -10.74 -22.83
C VAL A 196 12.12 -11.03 -23.15
N GLY A 197 11.17 -10.29 -22.56
CA GLY A 197 9.75 -10.46 -22.84
C GLY A 197 8.83 -10.27 -21.63
N LYS A 198 7.52 -10.38 -21.87
CA LYS A 198 6.48 -10.24 -20.85
C LYS A 198 5.99 -11.59 -20.35
N ILE A 199 5.82 -11.70 -19.04
CA ILE A 199 5.37 -12.90 -18.35
C ILE A 199 4.15 -12.55 -17.53
N LYS A 200 3.02 -13.22 -17.81
CA LYS A 200 1.83 -13.12 -16.97
C LYS A 200 1.99 -14.07 -15.79
N ILE A 201 1.71 -13.58 -14.59
CA ILE A 201 1.84 -14.27 -13.33
C ILE A 201 0.48 -14.26 -12.62
N ASP A 202 -0.02 -15.44 -12.32
CA ASP A 202 -1.25 -15.65 -11.57
C ASP A 202 -0.94 -16.51 -10.34
N TYR A 203 -1.37 -16.08 -9.16
CA TYR A 203 -1.30 -16.86 -7.92
C TYR A 203 -2.69 -16.98 -7.32
N ALA A 204 -3.13 -18.20 -7.05
CA ALA A 204 -4.36 -18.47 -6.32
C ALA A 204 -4.31 -19.88 -5.72
N ASN A 205 -4.94 -20.07 -4.56
CA ASN A 205 -5.09 -21.39 -3.93
C ASN A 205 -3.76 -22.15 -3.74
N GLY A 206 -2.66 -21.44 -3.45
CA GLY A 206 -1.33 -22.04 -3.30
C GLY A 206 -0.68 -22.53 -4.60
N MET A 207 -1.22 -22.12 -5.75
CA MET A 207 -0.69 -22.44 -7.08
C MET A 207 -0.20 -21.16 -7.73
N LEU A 208 1.04 -21.19 -8.23
CA LEU A 208 1.58 -20.15 -9.09
C LEU A 208 1.56 -20.62 -10.54
N THR A 209 1.03 -19.77 -11.42
CA THR A 209 1.02 -19.97 -12.86
C THR A 209 1.82 -18.85 -13.53
N ALA A 210 2.73 -19.20 -14.42
CA ALA A 210 3.49 -18.26 -15.24
C ALA A 210 3.32 -18.60 -16.73
N ALA A 211 3.02 -17.60 -17.56
CA ALA A 211 2.81 -17.77 -18.99
C ALA A 211 3.41 -16.61 -19.81
N GLY A 212 3.76 -16.86 -21.07
CA GLY A 212 4.36 -15.85 -21.95
C GLY A 212 5.88 -15.73 -21.80
N GLY A 213 6.49 -14.90 -22.64
CA GLY A 213 7.94 -14.66 -22.66
C GLY A 213 8.73 -15.96 -22.79
N LEU A 214 9.65 -16.19 -21.85
CA LEU A 214 10.47 -17.42 -21.80
C LEU A 214 9.69 -18.71 -21.54
N PHE A 215 8.44 -18.63 -21.06
CA PHE A 215 7.58 -19.79 -20.82
C PHE A 215 6.73 -20.16 -22.06
N GLY A 216 6.68 -19.31 -23.08
CA GLY A 216 5.89 -19.54 -24.29
C GLY A 216 4.37 -19.55 -24.04
N VAL A 217 3.63 -20.20 -24.94
CA VAL A 217 2.16 -20.24 -24.91
C VAL A 217 1.59 -21.20 -23.86
N THR A 218 2.33 -22.26 -23.51
CA THR A 218 1.89 -23.24 -22.51
C THR A 218 2.28 -22.74 -21.10
N PRO A 219 1.31 -22.45 -20.23
CA PRO A 219 1.60 -21.99 -18.87
C PRO A 219 2.33 -23.04 -18.05
N VAL A 220 3.29 -22.59 -17.25
CA VAL A 220 3.94 -23.41 -16.22
C VAL A 220 3.19 -23.19 -14.91
N THR A 221 2.71 -24.27 -14.30
CA THR A 221 1.98 -24.22 -13.03
C THR A 221 2.71 -25.03 -11.99
N LEU A 222 2.96 -24.45 -10.82
CA LEU A 222 3.64 -25.12 -9.71
C LEU A 222 2.97 -24.84 -8.36
N PRO A 223 2.95 -25.83 -7.45
CA PRO A 223 2.52 -25.61 -6.08
C PRO A 223 3.56 -24.73 -5.38
N PHE A 224 3.10 -23.63 -4.80
CA PHE A 224 3.97 -22.66 -4.14
C PHE A 224 3.29 -22.17 -2.86
N GLN A 225 3.93 -22.41 -1.73
CA GLN A 225 3.48 -21.89 -0.45
C GLN A 225 4.39 -20.75 -0.03
N ILE A 226 3.80 -19.57 0.13
CA ILE A 226 4.52 -18.42 0.64
C ILE A 226 4.75 -18.66 2.14
N PRO A 227 6.01 -18.67 2.61
CA PRO A 227 6.28 -18.90 4.02
C PRO A 227 5.71 -17.76 4.85
N VAL A 228 5.15 -18.06 6.02
CA VAL A 228 4.58 -17.04 6.90
C VAL A 228 5.70 -16.17 7.49
N ALA A 229 5.52 -14.85 7.47
CA ALA A 229 6.47 -13.94 8.13
C ALA A 229 6.42 -14.13 9.65
N ASN A 230 7.57 -14.14 10.32
CA ASN A 230 7.59 -14.15 11.78
C ASN A 230 7.38 -12.71 12.27
N LEU A 231 6.47 -12.53 13.23
CA LEU A 231 6.22 -11.22 13.85
C LEU A 231 7.47 -10.65 14.53
N ALA A 232 8.42 -11.49 14.93
CA ALA A 232 9.71 -11.06 15.49
C ALA A 232 10.75 -10.63 14.44
N ASP A 233 10.56 -10.94 13.15
CA ASP A 233 11.54 -10.59 12.11
C ASP A 233 11.71 -9.06 11.99
N ASP A 234 12.95 -8.60 11.82
CA ASP A 234 13.20 -7.21 11.46
C ASP A 234 12.92 -6.95 9.96
N PRO A 235 12.76 -5.67 9.54
CA PRO A 235 12.50 -5.33 8.13
C PRO A 235 13.56 -5.85 7.14
N LYS A 236 14.82 -5.99 7.58
CA LYS A 236 15.91 -6.45 6.71
C LYS A 236 15.81 -7.95 6.47
N ALA A 237 15.54 -8.73 7.51
CA ALA A 237 15.30 -10.17 7.44
C ALA A 237 14.09 -10.48 6.56
N GLU A 238 13.04 -9.65 6.63
CA GLU A 238 11.86 -9.74 5.77
C GLU A 238 12.24 -9.62 4.28
N LEU A 239 12.98 -8.58 3.91
CA LEU A 239 13.42 -8.37 2.52
C LEU A 239 14.39 -9.47 2.04
N GLN A 240 15.30 -9.93 2.91
CA GLN A 240 16.19 -11.04 2.58
C GLN A 240 15.41 -12.33 2.31
N ARG A 241 14.35 -12.59 3.08
CA ARG A 241 13.47 -13.74 2.86
C ARG A 241 12.71 -13.61 1.54
N LEU A 242 12.16 -12.43 1.23
CA LEU A 242 11.53 -12.18 -0.08
C LEU A 242 12.50 -12.42 -1.23
N ALA A 243 13.75 -11.95 -1.13
CA ALA A 243 14.78 -12.19 -2.14
C ALA A 243 15.08 -13.69 -2.31
N LYS A 244 15.21 -14.43 -1.20
CA LYS A 244 15.43 -15.87 -1.22
C LYS A 244 14.26 -16.62 -1.86
N ILE A 245 13.03 -16.24 -1.51
CA ILE A 245 11.81 -16.80 -2.08
C ILE A 245 11.76 -16.55 -3.59
N GLY A 246 12.00 -15.31 -4.02
CA GLY A 246 11.99 -14.94 -5.43
C GLY A 246 13.02 -15.73 -6.24
N LYS A 247 14.23 -15.94 -5.68
CA LYS A 247 15.26 -16.78 -6.28
C LYS A 247 14.81 -18.24 -6.42
N GLN A 248 14.33 -18.84 -5.34
CA GLN A 248 13.85 -20.23 -5.35
C GLN A 248 12.73 -20.42 -6.38
N LEU A 249 11.77 -19.49 -6.40
CA LEU A 249 10.65 -19.56 -7.32
C LEU A 249 11.09 -19.47 -8.79
N ALA A 250 12.07 -18.63 -9.10
CA ALA A 250 12.65 -18.55 -10.43
C ALA A 250 13.33 -19.86 -10.84
N GLU A 251 14.08 -20.48 -9.93
CA GLU A 251 14.72 -21.78 -10.15
C GLU A 251 13.67 -22.88 -10.40
N ASP A 252 12.64 -22.97 -9.55
CA ASP A 252 11.56 -23.97 -9.66
C ASP A 252 10.77 -23.83 -10.97
N LEU A 253 10.50 -22.60 -11.40
CA LEU A 253 9.81 -22.31 -12.68
C LEU A 253 10.62 -22.79 -13.89
N VAL A 254 11.91 -22.50 -13.90
CA VAL A 254 12.81 -22.90 -15.00
C VAL A 254 12.96 -24.42 -15.03
N GLU A 255 13.14 -25.04 -13.86
CA GLU A 255 13.25 -26.49 -13.74
C GLU A 255 11.97 -27.19 -14.24
N GLN A 256 10.80 -26.70 -13.82
CA GLN A 256 9.52 -27.25 -14.27
C GLN A 256 9.36 -27.11 -15.79
N LYS A 257 9.71 -25.95 -16.37
CA LYS A 257 9.66 -25.76 -17.82
C LYS A 257 10.58 -26.72 -18.57
N ALA A 258 11.78 -26.96 -18.05
CA ALA A 258 12.73 -27.91 -18.64
C ALA A 258 12.19 -29.35 -18.59
N ARG A 259 11.58 -29.76 -17.47
CA ARG A 259 10.91 -31.07 -17.33
C ARG A 259 9.77 -31.23 -18.34
N ASP A 260 8.93 -30.22 -18.50
CA ASP A 260 7.80 -30.25 -19.42
C ASP A 260 8.26 -30.33 -20.88
N TRP A 261 9.33 -29.61 -21.23
CA TRP A 261 9.94 -29.70 -22.56
C TRP A 261 10.49 -31.11 -22.86
N LEU A 262 11.23 -31.71 -21.92
CA LEU A 262 11.74 -33.08 -22.08
C LEU A 262 10.62 -34.12 -22.25
N ARG A 263 9.49 -33.95 -21.54
CA ARG A 263 8.32 -34.82 -21.69
C ARG A 263 7.65 -34.70 -23.05
N SER A 264 7.61 -33.50 -23.63
CA SER A 264 7.01 -33.27 -24.97
C SER A 264 7.80 -33.87 -26.14
N LYS A 265 9.06 -34.28 -25.90
CA LYS A 265 9.95 -34.88 -26.90
C LYS A 265 9.93 -36.41 -26.90
N ARG A 266 9.27 -37.03 -25.92
CA ARG A 266 9.00 -38.47 -25.87
C ARG A 266 7.65 -38.75 -26.48
#